data_AF-A0A4Q4XQF6-F1
#
_entry.id   AF-A0A4Q4XQF6-F1
#
_cell.length_a   1.000
_cell.length_b   1.000
_cell.length_c   1.000
_cell.angle_alpha   90.00
_cell.angle_beta   90.00
_cell.angle_gamma   90.00
#
_symmetry.space_group_name_H-M   'P 1'
#
loop_
_entity.id
_entity.type
_entity.pdbx_description
1 polymer ?
#
loop_
_entity_poly.entity_id
_entity_poly.type
_entity_poly.pdbx_seq_one_letter_code
_entity_poly.pdbx_strand_id
1 'polypeptide(L)'
;MAKPSLLLTFIGVGVHAAFYGPTFHWGPSLSDDIDPSAREVIQRANRDPTLTRSVPLRPFERYWGFLAEDSVLRGAEWTWRINISSIEAPDADGDGNAIADPHVTSVTYDFSWPANGNISTALDGASGPLCLITLPDAVDLPVAATNGYAEDNGDSTSCEPILGRECVAALLAQVPRPRGTNCMFPTRTPWSSVPECRDSLGASLHFGQSFMDWQLGSNASDDRDGGPQWLSGQAFYSNVSGPLDGGDSRLYNFVANRVHMMMMSVELPAGVEGQTVGGPELLCMRVNATELPEVDTDRDGVAFTYETVLESKGAQIPLPGYYRSSCLWLALCSAVVIFLIV
;
A
#
# COMPACT_ATOMS: atom_id res chain seq x y z
N MET A 1 -17.22 58.74 27.45
CA MET A 1 -18.10 58.09 28.45
C MET A 1 -19.17 57.33 27.69
N ALA A 2 -19.40 56.05 28.05
CA ALA A 2 -20.20 54.99 27.38
C ALA A 2 -19.66 54.45 26.05
N LYS A 3 -19.64 53.16 25.74
CA LYS A 3 -19.64 51.86 26.46
C LYS A 3 -19.10 50.85 25.40
N PRO A 4 -18.19 49.92 25.70
CA PRO A 4 -17.87 48.84 24.77
C PRO A 4 -18.97 47.77 24.87
N SER A 5 -19.68 47.52 23.77
CA SER A 5 -20.52 46.33 23.65
C SER A 5 -19.62 45.14 23.37
N LEU A 6 -19.34 44.42 24.45
CA LEU A 6 -18.81 43.07 24.49
C LEU A 6 -19.81 42.15 23.76
N LEU A 7 -19.52 41.74 22.52
CA LEU A 7 -20.26 40.65 21.90
C LEU A 7 -19.66 39.34 22.40
N LEU A 8 -20.47 38.61 23.16
CA LEU A 8 -20.13 37.30 23.71
C LEU A 8 -19.75 36.31 22.61
N THR A 9 -18.60 35.68 22.82
CA THR A 9 -18.30 34.27 22.64
C THR A 9 -19.44 33.41 22.09
N PHE A 10 -19.37 33.07 20.80
CA PHE A 10 -19.93 31.82 20.29
C PHE A 10 -19.01 30.68 20.74
N ILE A 11 -19.27 30.11 21.92
CA ILE A 11 -18.84 28.74 22.21
C ILE A 11 -19.89 27.86 21.53
N GLY A 12 -19.76 27.74 20.22
CA GLY A 12 -20.32 26.58 19.54
C GLY A 12 -19.46 25.40 19.94
N VAL A 13 -20.07 24.39 20.55
CA VAL A 13 -19.51 23.04 20.58
C VAL A 13 -19.51 22.59 19.12
N GLY A 14 -18.51 23.04 18.36
CA GLY A 14 -18.26 22.54 17.03
C GLY A 14 -17.86 21.09 17.23
N VAL A 15 -18.66 20.17 16.70
CA VAL A 15 -18.18 18.82 16.43
C VAL A 15 -17.00 19.04 15.50
N HIS A 16 -15.79 18.94 16.03
CA HIS A 16 -14.59 19.00 15.20
C HIS A 16 -14.62 17.75 14.34
N ALA A 17 -14.63 17.94 13.01
CA ALA A 17 -14.51 16.83 12.10
C ALA A 17 -13.19 16.12 12.35
N ALA A 18 -13.23 14.80 12.44
CA ALA A 18 -12.05 13.99 12.64
C ALA A 18 -11.36 13.75 11.29
N PHE A 19 -10.04 13.90 11.26
CA PHE A 19 -9.20 13.56 10.14
C PHE A 19 -8.92 12.06 10.14
N TYR A 20 -9.51 11.35 9.16
CA TYR A 20 -9.29 9.92 8.93
C TYR A 20 -8.16 9.65 7.92
N GLY A 21 -7.89 10.58 7.00
CA GLY A 21 -6.97 10.41 5.87
C GLY A 21 -7.21 11.45 4.76
N PRO A 22 -6.54 11.33 3.60
CA PRO A 22 -5.74 10.19 3.17
C PRO A 22 -4.36 10.14 3.85
N THR A 23 -3.90 8.95 4.19
CA THR A 23 -2.55 8.72 4.71
C THR A 23 -2.09 7.30 4.41
N PHE A 24 -0.79 7.14 4.18
CA PHE A 24 -0.15 5.82 4.18
C PHE A 24 0.96 5.83 5.22
N HIS A 25 1.15 4.70 5.88
CA HIS A 25 2.11 4.56 6.94
C HIS A 25 2.80 3.20 6.88
N TRP A 26 4.07 3.23 7.21
CA TRP A 26 4.91 2.08 7.39
C TRP A 26 5.18 1.90 8.88
N GLY A 27 4.68 0.81 9.44
CA GLY A 27 4.82 0.52 10.85
C GLY A 27 3.64 -0.24 11.45
N PRO A 28 3.78 -0.63 12.73
CA PRO A 28 2.77 -1.39 13.47
C PRO A 28 1.54 -0.59 13.90
N SER A 29 1.67 0.74 13.97
CA SER A 29 0.63 1.68 14.33
C SER A 29 0.18 2.46 13.10
N LEU A 30 -1.03 3.02 13.13
CA LEU A 30 -1.43 4.00 12.12
C LEU A 30 -0.68 5.32 12.30
N SER A 31 -0.68 6.17 11.28
CA SER A 31 -0.03 7.50 11.34
C SER A 31 -0.57 8.33 12.51
N ASP A 32 0.33 9.08 13.15
CA ASP A 32 -0.03 10.02 14.20
C ASP A 32 -0.84 11.22 13.68
N ASP A 33 -0.85 11.43 12.36
CA ASP A 33 -1.65 12.46 11.69
C ASP A 33 -3.16 12.17 11.75
N ILE A 34 -3.56 10.90 11.91
CA ILE A 34 -4.97 10.52 12.07
C ILE A 34 -5.44 10.88 13.47
N ASP A 35 -6.61 11.52 13.57
CA ASP A 35 -7.20 11.87 14.85
C ASP A 35 -7.35 10.63 15.78
N PRO A 36 -7.10 10.74 17.09
CA PRO A 36 -7.10 9.58 17.98
C PRO A 36 -8.40 8.75 17.97
N SER A 37 -9.57 9.41 17.88
CA SER A 37 -10.87 8.73 17.77
C SER A 37 -11.00 7.96 16.46
N ALA A 38 -10.66 8.60 15.33
CA ALA A 38 -10.64 7.98 14.01
C ALA A 38 -9.67 6.78 13.97
N ARG A 39 -8.50 6.93 14.59
CA ARG A 39 -7.49 5.87 14.69
C ARG A 39 -8.01 4.63 15.40
N GLU A 40 -8.73 4.81 16.50
CA GLU A 40 -9.34 3.68 17.23
C GLU A 40 -10.39 2.96 16.38
N VAL A 41 -11.24 3.72 15.67
CA VAL A 41 -12.24 3.17 14.75
C VAL A 41 -11.58 2.37 13.64
N ILE A 42 -10.57 2.92 12.98
CA ILE A 42 -9.83 2.23 11.91
C ILE A 42 -9.12 0.98 12.44
N GLN A 43 -8.44 1.07 13.58
CA GLN A 43 -7.76 -0.09 14.19
C GLN A 43 -8.75 -1.20 14.56
N ARG A 44 -9.95 -0.85 15.03
CA ARG A 44 -10.99 -1.83 15.35
C ARG A 44 -11.48 -2.52 14.08
N ALA A 45 -11.76 -1.77 13.03
CA ALA A 45 -12.17 -2.32 11.74
C ALA A 45 -11.08 -3.21 11.12
N ASN A 46 -9.80 -2.85 11.25
CA ASN A 46 -8.71 -3.66 10.73
C ASN A 46 -8.47 -4.98 11.50
N ARG A 47 -9.07 -5.16 12.68
CA ARG A 47 -9.11 -6.45 13.39
C ARG A 47 -10.24 -7.36 12.90
N ASP A 48 -11.28 -6.78 12.32
CA ASP A 48 -12.45 -7.48 11.75
C ASP A 48 -12.76 -6.88 10.36
N PRO A 49 -11.88 -7.13 9.37
CA PRO A 49 -11.94 -6.46 8.09
C PRO A 49 -13.13 -6.94 7.25
N THR A 50 -13.65 -6.05 6.41
CA THR A 50 -14.74 -6.38 5.48
C THR A 50 -14.34 -7.48 4.50
N LEU A 51 -13.08 -7.48 4.06
CA LEU A 51 -12.53 -8.48 3.15
C LEU A 51 -11.08 -8.80 3.53
N THR A 52 -10.73 -10.09 3.50
CA THR A 52 -9.40 -10.61 3.79
C THR A 52 -9.00 -11.64 2.74
N ARG A 53 -7.73 -11.62 2.35
CA ARG A 53 -7.07 -12.73 1.65
C ARG A 53 -5.75 -13.03 2.34
N SER A 54 -5.41 -14.30 2.40
CA SER A 54 -4.16 -14.79 2.98
C SER A 54 -3.59 -15.86 2.06
N VAL A 55 -2.30 -15.78 1.76
CA VAL A 55 -1.61 -16.72 0.88
C VAL A 55 -0.33 -17.24 1.52
N PRO A 56 -0.01 -18.53 1.33
CA PRO A 56 1.25 -19.08 1.79
C PRO A 56 2.41 -18.45 1.02
N LEU A 57 3.49 -18.14 1.74
CA LEU A 57 4.72 -17.55 1.22
C LEU A 57 5.89 -18.39 1.73
N ARG A 58 6.77 -18.82 0.83
CA ARG A 58 8.06 -19.41 1.20
C ARG A 58 9.15 -18.37 0.97
N PRO A 59 9.45 -17.53 1.98
CA PRO A 59 10.33 -16.39 1.78
C PRO A 59 11.74 -16.87 1.45
N PHE A 60 12.33 -16.30 0.41
CA PHE A 60 13.72 -16.54 0.02
C PHE A 60 14.01 -18.02 -0.30
N GLU A 61 13.01 -18.78 -0.78
CA GLU A 61 13.11 -20.24 -1.05
C GLU A 61 14.29 -20.56 -1.97
N ARG A 62 14.54 -19.72 -2.97
CA ARG A 62 15.67 -19.87 -3.90
C ARG A 62 17.05 -19.85 -3.23
N TYR A 63 17.14 -19.34 -2.00
CA TYR A 63 18.37 -19.24 -1.22
C TYR A 63 18.52 -20.32 -0.16
N TRP A 64 17.50 -21.15 0.12
CA TRP A 64 17.52 -22.12 1.21
C TRP A 64 18.69 -23.12 1.11
N GLY A 65 19.13 -23.46 -0.10
CA GLY A 65 20.31 -24.32 -0.32
C GLY A 65 21.63 -23.74 0.19
N PHE A 66 21.72 -22.42 0.37
CA PHE A 66 22.92 -21.71 0.83
C PHE A 66 22.88 -21.28 2.29
N LEU A 67 21.72 -21.42 2.96
CA LEU A 67 21.55 -21.16 4.38
C LEU A 67 22.19 -22.27 5.23
N ALA A 68 22.46 -21.97 6.50
CA ALA A 68 22.92 -22.95 7.48
C ALA A 68 21.93 -24.12 7.61
N GLU A 69 22.40 -25.32 7.99
CA GLU A 69 21.53 -26.50 8.08
C GLU A 69 20.40 -26.35 9.10
N ASP A 70 20.67 -25.62 10.17
CA ASP A 70 19.78 -25.30 11.29
C ASP A 70 19.03 -23.97 11.14
N SER A 71 19.14 -23.32 9.98
CA SER A 71 18.48 -22.04 9.69
C SER A 71 16.96 -22.14 9.84
N VAL A 72 16.35 -21.20 10.57
CA VAL A 72 14.90 -21.18 10.80
C VAL A 72 14.07 -20.86 9.56
N LEU A 73 14.71 -20.31 8.52
CA LEU A 73 14.07 -20.00 7.23
C LEU A 73 13.93 -21.23 6.33
N ARG A 74 14.75 -22.27 6.52
CA ARG A 74 14.69 -23.47 5.69
C ARG A 74 13.37 -24.20 5.90
N GLY A 75 12.60 -24.34 4.83
CA GLY A 75 11.28 -24.99 4.92
C GLY A 75 10.23 -24.14 5.62
N ALA A 76 10.52 -22.87 5.93
CA ALA A 76 9.55 -21.99 6.56
C ALA A 76 8.45 -21.64 5.57
N GLU A 77 7.21 -21.73 6.04
CA GLU A 77 6.04 -21.22 5.35
C GLU A 77 5.46 -20.07 6.18
N TRP A 78 5.51 -18.88 5.60
CA TRP A 78 4.88 -17.68 6.13
C TRP A 78 3.50 -17.54 5.49
N THR A 79 2.71 -16.63 6.01
CA THR A 79 1.47 -16.18 5.40
C THR A 79 1.58 -14.70 5.14
N TRP A 80 1.30 -14.29 3.91
CA TRP A 80 1.07 -12.90 3.59
C TRP A 80 -0.43 -12.64 3.59
N ARG A 81 -0.87 -11.65 4.38
CA ARG A 81 -2.27 -11.28 4.50
C ARG A 81 -2.47 -9.81 4.12
N ILE A 82 -3.56 -9.57 3.40
CA ILE A 82 -4.08 -8.23 3.14
C ILE A 82 -5.51 -8.20 3.66
N ASN A 83 -5.79 -7.17 4.44
CA ASN A 83 -7.10 -6.87 4.97
C ASN A 83 -7.60 -5.55 4.36
N ILE A 84 -8.86 -5.52 3.97
CA ILE A 84 -9.52 -4.34 3.38
C ILE A 84 -10.80 -4.08 4.18
N SER A 85 -10.91 -2.89 4.73
CA SER A 85 -12.04 -2.45 5.56
C SER A 85 -12.75 -1.28 4.89
N SER A 86 -14.08 -1.36 4.79
CA SER A 86 -14.95 -0.19 4.59
C SER A 86 -15.45 0.26 5.95
N ILE A 87 -15.19 1.52 6.30
CA ILE A 87 -15.35 2.02 7.66
C ILE A 87 -16.28 3.22 7.63
N GLU A 88 -17.42 3.13 8.32
CA GLU A 88 -18.28 4.28 8.60
C GLU A 88 -17.49 5.32 9.40
N ALA A 89 -17.47 6.56 8.92
CA ALA A 89 -16.72 7.68 9.47
C ALA A 89 -17.63 8.90 9.66
N PRO A 90 -18.73 8.79 10.46
CA PRO A 90 -19.83 9.76 10.52
C PRO A 90 -19.43 11.17 10.96
N ASP A 91 -18.26 11.32 11.58
CA ASP A 91 -17.66 12.57 12.03
C ASP A 91 -16.56 13.09 11.09
N ALA A 92 -16.41 12.49 9.90
CA ALA A 92 -15.47 12.96 8.88
C ALA A 92 -16.12 14.02 7.98
N ASP A 93 -15.38 15.09 7.69
CA ASP A 93 -15.75 16.07 6.66
C ASP A 93 -14.95 15.80 5.38
N GLY A 94 -15.60 16.00 4.23
CA GLY A 94 -14.89 16.13 2.95
C GLY A 94 -14.25 17.50 2.83
N ASP A 95 -13.27 17.65 1.93
CA ASP A 95 -12.59 18.92 1.63
C ASP A 95 -13.59 20.03 1.22
N GLY A 96 -14.18 20.70 2.20
CA GLY A 96 -15.11 21.82 2.05
C GLY A 96 -16.56 21.48 1.71
N ASN A 97 -16.94 20.21 1.58
CA ASN A 97 -18.32 19.78 1.30
C ASN A 97 -18.79 18.71 2.28
N ALA A 98 -20.06 18.82 2.71
CA ALA A 98 -20.70 17.77 3.49
C ALA A 98 -20.78 16.49 2.65
N ILE A 99 -20.24 15.40 3.18
CA ILE A 99 -20.33 14.06 2.58
C ILE A 99 -21.57 13.37 3.15
N ALA A 100 -22.39 12.76 2.29
CA ALA A 100 -23.50 11.94 2.75
C ALA A 100 -22.95 10.58 3.21
N ASP A 101 -23.28 10.19 4.44
CA ASP A 101 -22.85 8.92 5.04
C ASP A 101 -21.35 8.67 4.80
N PRO A 102 -20.43 9.47 5.36
CA PRO A 102 -19.01 9.37 5.05
C PRO A 102 -18.40 8.01 5.43
N HIS A 103 -17.65 7.39 4.52
CA HIS A 103 -16.88 6.16 4.73
C HIS A 103 -15.41 6.37 4.37
N VAL A 104 -14.53 5.56 4.95
CA VAL A 104 -13.13 5.44 4.55
C VAL A 104 -12.76 4.01 4.21
N THR A 105 -11.88 3.83 3.23
CA THR A 105 -11.28 2.54 2.89
C THR A 105 -9.93 2.43 3.59
N SER A 106 -9.71 1.36 4.36
CA SER A 106 -8.41 1.04 4.95
C SER A 106 -7.88 -0.27 4.40
N VAL A 107 -6.59 -0.32 4.10
CA VAL A 107 -5.86 -1.50 3.66
C VAL A 107 -4.69 -1.73 4.60
N THR A 108 -4.53 -2.95 5.10
CA THR A 108 -3.36 -3.33 5.90
C THR A 108 -2.69 -4.57 5.37
N TYR A 109 -1.36 -4.60 5.44
CA TYR A 109 -0.55 -5.73 5.01
C TYR A 109 0.16 -6.29 6.24
N ASP A 110 0.13 -7.60 6.40
CA ASP A 110 0.87 -8.29 7.47
C ASP A 110 1.50 -9.59 6.97
N PHE A 111 2.60 -9.96 7.62
CA PHE A 111 3.17 -11.29 7.50
C PHE A 111 3.02 -12.01 8.84
N SER A 112 2.62 -13.27 8.79
CA SER A 112 2.72 -14.18 9.93
C SER A 112 3.66 -15.33 9.60
N TRP A 113 4.48 -15.72 10.57
CA TRP A 113 5.41 -16.83 10.48
C TRP A 113 5.30 -17.71 11.73
N PRO A 114 5.68 -19.00 11.62
CA PRO A 114 5.53 -19.96 12.72
C PRO A 114 6.57 -19.77 13.83
N ALA A 115 7.74 -19.20 13.52
CA ALA A 115 8.79 -18.98 14.51
C ALA A 115 8.37 -17.93 15.55
N ASN A 116 8.71 -18.17 16.81
CA ASN A 116 8.55 -17.15 17.84
C ASN A 116 9.58 -16.03 17.64
N GLY A 117 9.26 -14.83 18.13
CA GLY A 117 10.16 -13.68 18.08
C GLY A 117 9.73 -12.63 17.06
N ASN A 118 10.68 -11.77 16.70
CA ASN A 118 10.47 -10.66 15.77
C ASN A 118 10.91 -11.03 14.34
N ILE A 119 10.71 -10.10 13.41
CA ILE A 119 11.09 -10.29 12.00
C ILE A 119 12.57 -10.61 11.79
N SER A 120 13.49 -10.10 12.62
CA SER A 120 14.92 -10.43 12.53
C SER A 120 15.18 -11.89 12.90
N THR A 121 14.55 -12.40 13.96
CA THR A 121 14.61 -13.83 14.31
C THR A 121 13.99 -14.71 13.23
N ALA A 122 12.86 -14.29 12.66
CA ALA A 122 12.21 -15.01 11.57
C ALA A 122 13.08 -15.08 10.29
N LEU A 123 13.95 -14.09 10.10
CA LEU A 123 14.95 -14.01 9.04
C LEU A 123 16.33 -14.52 9.49
N ASP A 124 16.35 -15.53 10.36
CA ASP A 124 17.56 -16.22 10.81
C ASP A 124 18.62 -15.33 11.47
N GLY A 125 18.17 -14.29 12.18
CA GLY A 125 19.06 -13.34 12.83
C GLY A 125 19.74 -12.37 11.87
N ALA A 126 19.18 -12.17 10.66
CA ALA A 126 19.63 -11.14 9.74
C ALA A 126 19.78 -9.79 10.46
N SER A 127 20.89 -9.10 10.17
CA SER A 127 21.33 -7.87 10.85
C SER A 127 21.43 -6.65 9.92
N GLY A 128 21.06 -6.81 8.65
CA GLY A 128 20.97 -5.73 7.67
C GLY A 128 19.54 -5.19 7.55
N PRO A 129 19.28 -4.20 6.68
CA PRO A 129 17.94 -3.70 6.47
C PRO A 129 17.07 -4.71 5.71
N LEU A 130 15.83 -4.89 6.15
CA LEU A 130 14.74 -5.42 5.34
C LEU A 130 14.14 -4.27 4.54
N CYS A 131 14.24 -4.39 3.23
CA CYS A 131 13.79 -3.39 2.28
C CYS A 131 12.43 -3.78 1.73
N LEU A 132 11.47 -2.88 1.86
CA LEU A 132 10.10 -3.09 1.38
C LEU A 132 9.74 -1.98 0.41
N ILE A 133 9.13 -2.37 -0.70
CA ILE A 133 8.52 -1.47 -1.68
C ILE A 133 7.11 -1.97 -1.93
N THR A 134 6.14 -1.08 -1.87
CA THR A 134 4.79 -1.36 -2.36
C THR A 134 4.36 -0.27 -3.32
N LEU A 135 3.47 -0.63 -4.23
CA LEU A 135 2.76 0.36 -5.02
C LEU A 135 1.45 0.71 -4.30
N PRO A 136 1.23 1.98 -3.89
CA PRO A 136 0.01 2.44 -3.25
C PRO A 136 -1.16 2.40 -4.24
N ASP A 137 -2.27 3.09 -3.96
CA ASP A 137 -3.53 3.07 -4.74
C ASP A 137 -3.44 3.51 -6.22
N ALA A 138 -2.23 3.71 -6.74
CA ALA A 138 -2.01 4.19 -8.10
C ALA A 138 -2.04 3.08 -9.17
N VAL A 139 -1.82 1.81 -8.82
CA VAL A 139 -1.68 0.74 -9.84
C VAL A 139 -3.02 0.23 -10.31
N ASP A 140 -3.40 0.71 -11.49
CA ASP A 140 -4.50 0.18 -12.27
C ASP A 140 -3.92 -0.60 -13.45
N LEU A 141 -4.17 -1.91 -13.48
CA LEU A 141 -3.73 -2.80 -14.55
C LEU A 141 -4.89 -3.05 -15.52
N PRO A 142 -4.57 -3.35 -16.79
CA PRO A 142 -5.55 -3.92 -17.71
C PRO A 142 -6.23 -5.15 -17.09
N VAL A 143 -7.54 -5.29 -17.30
CA VAL A 143 -8.34 -6.42 -16.82
C VAL A 143 -7.74 -7.76 -17.25
N ALA A 144 -7.24 -7.85 -18.49
CA ALA A 144 -6.57 -9.05 -19.00
C ALA A 144 -5.36 -9.47 -18.15
N ALA A 145 -4.59 -8.51 -17.62
CA ALA A 145 -3.48 -8.78 -16.71
C ALA A 145 -3.97 -9.10 -15.29
N THR A 146 -4.94 -8.33 -14.77
CA THR A 146 -5.55 -8.56 -13.44
C THR A 146 -6.18 -9.95 -13.33
N ASN A 147 -6.90 -10.40 -14.37
CA ASN A 147 -7.52 -11.72 -14.44
C ASN A 147 -6.49 -12.87 -14.58
N GLY A 148 -5.22 -12.56 -14.82
CA GLY A 148 -4.12 -13.52 -14.69
C GLY A 148 -3.98 -14.06 -13.26
N TYR A 149 -4.48 -13.33 -12.26
CA TYR A 149 -4.65 -13.81 -10.88
C TYR A 149 -6.12 -14.14 -10.61
N ALA A 150 -6.41 -15.43 -10.49
CA ALA A 150 -7.74 -16.00 -10.33
C ALA A 150 -7.78 -16.96 -9.14
N GLU A 151 -8.97 -17.36 -8.69
CA GLU A 151 -9.12 -18.22 -7.50
C GLU A 151 -8.36 -19.55 -7.59
N ASP A 152 -8.19 -20.10 -8.79
CA ASP A 152 -7.48 -21.37 -9.04
C ASP A 152 -5.95 -21.27 -8.86
N ASN A 153 -5.38 -20.07 -9.03
CA ASN A 153 -3.97 -19.78 -8.78
C ASN A 153 -3.75 -18.85 -7.58
N GLY A 154 -4.83 -18.55 -6.85
CA GLY A 154 -4.89 -17.58 -5.75
C GLY A 154 -4.22 -18.03 -4.46
N ASP A 155 -3.57 -19.20 -4.44
CA ASP A 155 -2.72 -19.68 -3.35
C ASP A 155 -1.23 -19.41 -3.62
N SER A 156 -0.91 -18.67 -4.69
CA SER A 156 0.45 -18.27 -5.03
C SER A 156 0.68 -16.78 -4.79
N THR A 157 1.90 -16.42 -4.40
CA THR A 157 2.39 -15.04 -4.40
C THR A 157 3.09 -14.66 -5.71
N SER A 158 3.09 -15.54 -6.72
CA SER A 158 3.80 -15.30 -7.98
C SER A 158 3.17 -14.15 -8.77
N CYS A 159 4.01 -13.25 -9.25
CA CYS A 159 3.60 -12.21 -10.19
C CYS A 159 3.68 -12.63 -11.66
N GLU A 160 4.25 -13.81 -11.99
CA GLU A 160 4.40 -14.24 -13.38
C GLU A 160 3.08 -14.32 -14.15
N PRO A 161 1.96 -14.80 -13.60
CA PRO A 161 0.68 -14.85 -14.32
C PRO A 161 0.12 -13.49 -14.72
N ILE A 162 0.47 -12.43 -13.97
CA ILE A 162 -0.06 -11.07 -14.14
C ILE A 162 0.90 -10.24 -15.01
N LEU A 163 2.19 -10.30 -14.71
CA LEU A 163 3.21 -9.43 -15.29
C LEU A 163 4.00 -10.11 -16.42
N GLY A 164 3.99 -11.44 -16.48
CA GLY A 164 4.89 -12.22 -17.32
C GLY A 164 6.29 -12.35 -16.72
N ARG A 165 6.96 -13.47 -17.05
CA ARG A 165 8.28 -13.82 -16.51
C ARG A 165 9.34 -12.75 -16.78
N GLU A 166 9.35 -12.17 -17.98
CA GLU A 166 10.36 -11.18 -18.38
C GLU A 166 10.26 -9.90 -17.56
N CYS A 167 9.05 -9.38 -17.36
CA CYS A 167 8.81 -8.24 -16.48
C CYS A 167 9.23 -8.53 -15.04
N VAL A 168 8.82 -9.68 -14.48
CA VAL A 168 9.22 -10.07 -13.11
C VAL A 168 10.74 -10.12 -12.98
N ALA A 169 11.44 -10.75 -13.92
CA ALA A 169 12.89 -10.81 -13.92
C ALA A 169 13.55 -9.41 -14.02
N ALA A 170 13.02 -8.53 -14.88
CA ALA A 170 13.52 -7.17 -15.05
C ALA A 170 13.30 -6.29 -13.80
N LEU A 171 12.17 -6.46 -13.10
CA LEU A 171 11.91 -5.77 -11.84
C LEU A 171 12.84 -6.25 -10.73
N LEU A 172 13.04 -7.56 -10.60
CA LEU A 172 13.96 -8.14 -9.63
C LEU A 172 15.43 -7.74 -9.90
N ALA A 173 15.83 -7.63 -11.18
CA ALA A 173 17.18 -7.22 -11.54
C ALA A 173 17.50 -5.75 -11.20
N GLN A 174 16.49 -4.89 -11.11
CA GLN A 174 16.67 -3.47 -10.76
C GLN A 174 16.93 -3.24 -9.28
N VAL A 175 16.53 -4.17 -8.40
CA VAL A 175 16.71 -4.01 -6.97
C VAL A 175 17.96 -4.77 -6.51
N PRO A 176 19.03 -4.06 -6.14
CA PRO A 176 20.24 -4.71 -5.70
C PRO A 176 19.98 -5.37 -4.35
N ARG A 177 20.83 -6.32 -4.00
CA ARG A 177 20.86 -6.81 -2.63
C ARG A 177 21.18 -5.64 -1.69
N PRO A 178 20.43 -5.45 -0.58
CA PRO A 178 20.74 -4.42 0.40
C PRO A 178 22.15 -4.66 0.96
N ARG A 179 22.89 -3.58 1.25
CA ARG A 179 24.22 -3.64 1.86
C ARG A 179 24.37 -2.54 2.89
N GLY A 180 25.03 -2.86 4.01
CA GLY A 180 25.21 -1.91 5.09
C GLY A 180 23.90 -1.67 5.83
N THR A 181 23.62 -0.41 6.19
CA THR A 181 22.45 -0.06 6.99
C THR A 181 21.24 0.36 6.16
N ASN A 182 21.38 0.73 4.89
CA ASN A 182 20.26 1.36 4.17
C ASN A 182 19.86 0.53 2.97
N CYS A 183 18.58 0.60 2.62
CA CYS A 183 18.09 0.12 1.35
C CYS A 183 18.63 1.01 0.24
N MET A 184 19.76 0.60 -0.36
CA MET A 184 20.30 1.25 -1.55
C MET A 184 19.38 0.95 -2.74
N PHE A 185 18.24 1.64 -2.84
CA PHE A 185 17.38 1.55 -4.02
C PHE A 185 18.02 2.39 -5.14
N PRO A 186 18.62 1.79 -6.18
CA PRO A 186 19.18 2.55 -7.29
C PRO A 186 18.03 3.24 -8.00
N THR A 187 18.34 4.44 -8.53
CA THR A 187 17.58 5.22 -9.50
C THR A 187 16.15 4.73 -9.75
N ARG A 188 15.20 5.50 -9.20
CA ARG A 188 13.74 5.43 -9.26
C ARG A 188 13.16 5.25 -10.67
N THR A 189 13.58 4.26 -11.43
CA THR A 189 12.92 3.87 -12.66
C THR A 189 11.54 3.39 -12.24
N PRO A 190 10.47 4.12 -12.57
CA PRO A 190 9.13 3.65 -12.28
C PRO A 190 8.96 2.28 -12.92
N TRP A 191 8.27 1.35 -12.25
CA TRP A 191 8.08 0.01 -12.81
C TRP A 191 7.35 0.06 -14.17
N SER A 192 6.54 1.10 -14.40
CA SER A 192 5.89 1.39 -15.68
C SER A 192 6.86 1.80 -16.80
N SER A 193 8.08 2.22 -16.48
CA SER A 193 9.13 2.58 -17.45
C SER A 193 10.06 1.42 -17.80
N VAL A 194 9.82 0.24 -17.24
CA VAL A 194 10.58 -0.99 -17.50
C VAL A 194 10.07 -1.58 -18.82
N PRO A 195 10.91 -1.71 -19.87
CA PRO A 195 10.45 -2.11 -21.19
C PRO A 195 9.68 -3.42 -21.22
N GLU A 196 10.15 -4.41 -20.46
CA GLU A 196 9.55 -5.74 -20.34
C GLU A 196 8.17 -5.71 -19.65
N CYS A 197 7.86 -4.64 -18.93
CA CYS A 197 6.61 -4.43 -18.21
C CYS A 197 5.63 -3.50 -18.93
N ARG A 198 5.94 -3.08 -20.17
CA ARG A 198 5.14 -2.07 -20.88
C ARG A 198 3.67 -2.47 -21.05
N ASP A 199 3.41 -3.74 -21.33
CA ASP A 199 2.07 -4.22 -21.66
C ASP A 199 1.20 -4.47 -20.40
N SER A 200 1.81 -4.52 -19.22
CA SER A 200 1.13 -4.67 -17.92
C SER A 200 1.13 -3.37 -17.12
N LEU A 201 2.31 -2.85 -16.79
CA LEU A 201 2.50 -1.66 -15.95
C LEU A 201 2.68 -0.37 -16.77
N GLY A 202 2.99 -0.45 -18.07
CA GLY A 202 3.25 0.71 -18.93
C GLY A 202 2.00 1.44 -19.42
N ALA A 203 0.81 0.91 -19.16
CA ALA A 203 -0.45 1.51 -19.58
C ALA A 203 -0.89 2.69 -18.69
N SER A 204 -0.29 2.88 -17.51
CA SER A 204 -0.63 3.97 -16.60
C SER A 204 0.58 4.84 -16.20
N LEU A 205 0.31 6.14 -16.05
CA LEU A 205 1.28 7.20 -15.82
C LEU A 205 1.79 7.15 -14.38
N HIS A 206 3.12 7.03 -14.23
CA HIS A 206 3.90 7.26 -13.00
C HIS A 206 3.22 6.84 -11.68
N PHE A 207 3.20 5.54 -11.40
CA PHE A 207 2.84 5.07 -10.07
C PHE A 207 3.82 5.60 -9.03
N GLY A 208 3.29 6.19 -7.94
CA GLY A 208 4.08 6.43 -6.75
C GLY A 208 4.62 5.09 -6.23
N GLN A 209 5.86 5.06 -5.75
CA GLN A 209 6.40 3.93 -5.02
C GLN A 209 6.51 4.34 -3.56
N SER A 210 5.97 3.55 -2.65
CA SER A 210 6.20 3.72 -1.22
C SER A 210 7.27 2.73 -0.80
N PHE A 211 8.26 3.20 -0.05
CA PHE A 211 9.41 2.39 0.36
C PHE A 211 9.65 2.53 1.86
N MET A 212 10.17 1.47 2.46
CA MET A 212 10.65 1.44 3.84
C MET A 212 11.94 0.63 3.93
N ASP A 213 12.85 1.12 4.76
CA ASP A 213 13.97 0.37 5.29
C ASP A 213 13.73 0.02 6.77
N TRP A 214 13.60 -1.27 7.07
CA TRP A 214 13.44 -1.75 8.44
C TRP A 214 14.75 -2.34 8.93
N GLN A 215 15.38 -1.71 9.92
CA GLN A 215 16.64 -2.21 10.49
C GLN A 215 16.42 -3.53 11.23
N LEU A 216 17.19 -4.56 10.88
CA LEU A 216 17.20 -5.85 11.58
C LEU A 216 18.42 -5.95 12.51
N GLY A 217 18.35 -6.78 13.55
CA GLY A 217 19.45 -7.02 14.51
C GLY A 217 18.97 -7.16 15.96
N SER A 218 19.67 -7.98 16.75
CA SER A 218 19.28 -8.41 18.10
C SER A 218 19.82 -7.51 19.22
N ASN A 219 18.97 -6.61 19.74
CA ASN A 219 18.66 -6.33 21.14
C ASN A 219 17.88 -5.02 21.17
N ALA A 220 16.60 -5.07 20.79
CA ALA A 220 15.64 -4.02 21.13
C ALA A 220 15.33 -3.98 22.65
N SER A 221 16.33 -4.30 23.47
CA SER A 221 16.34 -4.26 24.92
C SER A 221 17.39 -3.30 25.50
N ASP A 222 18.31 -2.73 24.70
CA ASP A 222 19.40 -1.87 25.23
C ASP A 222 19.39 -0.41 24.77
N ASP A 223 18.51 -0.02 23.83
CA ASP A 223 18.21 1.40 23.67
C ASP A 223 17.09 1.79 24.63
N ARG A 224 17.30 2.89 25.37
CA ARG A 224 16.30 3.51 26.23
C ARG A 224 15.02 3.94 25.48
N ASP A 225 15.03 3.80 24.14
CA ASP A 225 13.94 4.07 23.20
C ASP A 225 13.74 2.89 22.20
N GLY A 226 13.99 1.64 22.63
CA GLY A 226 13.93 0.41 21.82
C GLY A 226 13.01 0.49 20.60
N GLY A 227 13.62 0.53 19.41
CA GLY A 227 12.88 0.68 18.15
C GLY A 227 11.75 -0.35 18.02
N PRO A 228 10.65 0.00 17.34
CA PRO A 228 9.48 -0.87 17.27
C PRO A 228 9.89 -2.26 16.79
N GLN A 229 9.50 -3.29 17.53
CA GLN A 229 9.68 -4.67 17.10
C GLN A 229 8.51 -5.05 16.21
N TRP A 230 8.78 -5.57 15.01
CA TRP A 230 7.74 -6.12 14.16
C TRP A 230 7.54 -7.59 14.48
N LEU A 231 6.35 -7.91 15.00
CA LEU A 231 5.95 -9.25 15.43
C LEU A 231 5.10 -9.95 14.36
N SER A 232 5.07 -11.29 14.44
CA SER A 232 4.26 -12.14 13.57
C SER A 232 2.78 -11.74 13.62
N GLY A 233 2.16 -11.55 12.45
CA GLY A 233 0.75 -11.20 12.27
C GLY A 233 0.43 -9.73 12.55
N GLN A 234 1.43 -8.91 12.86
CA GLN A 234 1.26 -7.47 13.03
C GLN A 234 1.35 -6.78 11.66
N ALA A 235 0.40 -5.87 11.41
CA ALA A 235 0.45 -5.02 10.22
C ALA A 235 1.75 -4.21 10.19
N PHE A 236 2.37 -4.10 9.02
CA PHE A 236 3.59 -3.31 8.82
C PHE A 236 3.41 -2.21 7.78
N TYR A 237 2.33 -2.27 7.02
CA TYR A 237 1.92 -1.23 6.08
C TYR A 237 0.42 -1.01 6.21
N SER A 238 0.03 0.26 6.23
CA SER A 238 -1.36 0.68 6.22
C SER A 238 -1.55 1.79 5.21
N ASN A 239 -2.67 1.75 4.49
CA ASN A 239 -3.13 2.83 3.63
C ASN A 239 -4.58 3.14 3.95
N VAL A 240 -4.89 4.40 4.21
CA VAL A 240 -6.23 4.88 4.57
C VAL A 240 -6.60 5.99 3.59
N SER A 241 -7.76 5.85 2.96
CA SER A 241 -8.28 6.87 2.05
C SER A 241 -8.71 8.13 2.79
N GLY A 242 -8.95 9.21 2.03
CA GLY A 242 -9.80 10.29 2.53
C GLY A 242 -11.24 9.82 2.71
N PRO A 243 -12.07 10.61 3.42
CA PRO A 243 -13.51 10.40 3.49
C PRO A 243 -14.15 10.42 2.09
N LEU A 244 -15.02 9.44 1.84
CA LEU A 244 -15.78 9.27 0.61
C LEU A 244 -17.28 9.18 0.94
N ASP A 245 -18.14 9.48 -0.03
CA ASP A 245 -19.58 9.24 0.10
C ASP A 245 -19.85 7.75 0.32
N GLY A 246 -20.67 7.37 1.29
CA GLY A 246 -20.97 5.98 1.63
C GLY A 246 -21.72 5.23 0.52
N GLY A 247 -22.44 5.97 -0.34
CA GLY A 247 -22.97 5.43 -1.59
C GLY A 247 -21.89 5.13 -2.63
N ASP A 248 -20.70 5.71 -2.49
CA ASP A 248 -19.57 5.57 -3.38
C ASP A 248 -18.59 4.47 -2.93
N SER A 249 -18.94 3.22 -3.27
CA SER A 249 -18.07 2.07 -3.01
C SER A 249 -16.90 1.90 -4.02
N ARG A 250 -16.64 2.88 -4.90
CA ARG A 250 -15.69 2.71 -6.02
C ARG A 250 -14.27 2.41 -5.56
N LEU A 251 -13.75 3.20 -4.62
CA LEU A 251 -12.39 2.99 -4.12
C LEU A 251 -12.26 1.65 -3.39
N TYR A 252 -13.21 1.33 -2.51
CA TYR A 252 -13.26 0.05 -1.82
C TYR A 252 -13.24 -1.13 -2.81
N ASN A 253 -14.12 -1.10 -3.82
CA ASN A 253 -14.19 -2.18 -4.80
C ASN A 253 -12.92 -2.23 -5.67
N PHE A 254 -12.35 -1.09 -6.07
CA PHE A 254 -11.10 -1.04 -6.83
C PHE A 254 -9.96 -1.68 -6.04
N VAL A 255 -9.80 -1.27 -4.78
CA VAL A 255 -8.79 -1.81 -3.88
C VAL A 255 -9.00 -3.30 -3.63
N ALA A 256 -10.24 -3.77 -3.51
CA ALA A 256 -10.55 -5.20 -3.39
C ALA A 256 -10.16 -6.02 -4.63
N ASN A 257 -10.26 -5.42 -5.82
CA ASN A 257 -10.09 -6.12 -7.09
C ASN A 257 -8.75 -5.86 -7.78
N ARG A 258 -7.96 -4.88 -7.35
CA ARG A 258 -6.64 -4.63 -7.94
C ARG A 258 -5.62 -5.69 -7.51
N VAL A 259 -4.57 -5.82 -8.31
CA VAL A 259 -3.39 -6.60 -7.91
C VAL A 259 -2.57 -5.77 -6.92
N HIS A 260 -2.41 -6.30 -5.71
CA HIS A 260 -1.47 -5.77 -4.73
C HIS A 260 -0.09 -6.32 -5.03
N MET A 261 0.89 -5.43 -5.15
CA MET A 261 2.29 -5.80 -5.43
C MET A 261 3.18 -5.31 -4.30
N MET A 262 4.04 -6.20 -3.82
CA MET A 262 5.04 -5.85 -2.82
C MET A 262 6.37 -6.49 -3.19
N MET A 263 7.42 -5.69 -3.19
CA MET A 263 8.79 -6.18 -3.29
C MET A 263 9.42 -6.16 -1.90
N MET A 264 10.05 -7.27 -1.53
CA MET A 264 10.87 -7.36 -0.34
C MET A 264 12.29 -7.77 -0.70
N SER A 265 13.29 -7.23 0.00
CA SER A 265 14.69 -7.57 -0.26
C SER A 265 15.47 -7.50 1.05
N VAL A 266 16.31 -8.51 1.29
CA VAL A 266 17.10 -8.60 2.53
C VAL A 266 18.41 -9.32 2.26
N GLU A 267 19.38 -9.06 3.12
CA GLU A 267 20.60 -9.84 3.21
C GLU A 267 20.48 -10.85 4.37
N LEU A 268 20.62 -12.14 4.05
CA LEU A 268 20.47 -13.25 4.99
C LEU A 268 21.83 -13.84 5.36
N PRO A 269 22.03 -14.31 6.60
CA PRO A 269 23.19 -15.12 6.97
C PRO A 269 23.28 -16.39 6.10
N ALA A 270 24.47 -16.72 5.61
CA ALA A 270 24.70 -17.96 4.88
C ALA A 270 25.20 -19.06 5.83
N GLY A 271 25.25 -20.32 5.36
CA GLY A 271 25.80 -21.44 6.13
C GLY A 271 27.31 -21.38 6.36
N VAL A 272 28.02 -20.50 5.66
CA VAL A 272 29.45 -20.25 5.85
C VAL A 272 29.63 -18.94 6.62
N GLU A 273 30.40 -18.99 7.70
CA GLU A 273 30.66 -17.84 8.56
C GLU A 273 31.17 -16.62 7.76
N GLY A 274 30.57 -15.45 7.99
CA GLY A 274 30.92 -14.20 7.31
C GLY A 274 30.42 -14.08 5.88
N GLN A 275 29.70 -15.09 5.36
CA GLN A 275 29.01 -14.99 4.07
C GLN A 275 27.53 -14.69 4.27
N THR A 276 26.96 -14.02 3.28
CA THR A 276 25.54 -13.67 3.26
C THR A 276 24.93 -13.92 1.89
N VAL A 277 23.66 -14.29 1.87
CA VAL A 277 22.83 -14.53 0.67
C VAL A 277 21.60 -13.63 0.71
N GLY A 278 20.58 -13.91 -0.12
CA GLY A 278 19.38 -13.08 -0.21
C GLY A 278 19.39 -12.12 -1.40
N GLY A 279 18.34 -11.32 -1.50
CA GLY A 279 18.04 -10.44 -2.63
C GLY A 279 16.54 -10.18 -2.73
N PRO A 280 16.09 -9.56 -3.83
CA PRO A 280 14.69 -9.16 -3.97
C PRO A 280 13.76 -10.32 -4.30
N GLU A 281 12.55 -10.27 -3.76
CA GLU A 281 11.40 -11.10 -4.11
C GLU A 281 10.21 -10.18 -4.36
N LEU A 282 9.41 -10.52 -5.38
CA LEU A 282 8.24 -9.77 -5.77
C LEU A 282 7.01 -10.64 -5.53
N LEU A 283 6.07 -10.09 -4.78
CA LEU A 283 4.86 -10.75 -4.32
C LEU A 283 3.65 -10.08 -4.95
N CYS A 284 2.74 -10.86 -5.52
CA CYS A 284 1.46 -10.41 -6.04
C CYS A 284 0.32 -11.16 -5.37
N MET A 285 -0.75 -10.44 -5.06
CA MET A 285 -1.99 -11.03 -4.57
C MET A 285 -3.16 -10.15 -4.99
N ARG A 286 -4.29 -10.78 -5.29
CA ARG A 286 -5.58 -10.11 -5.46
C ARG A 286 -6.50 -10.56 -4.33
N VAL A 287 -7.10 -9.61 -3.60
CA VAL A 287 -7.91 -9.97 -2.42
C VAL A 287 -9.24 -10.59 -2.84
N ASN A 288 -9.93 -9.97 -3.79
CA ASN A 288 -11.06 -10.57 -4.50
C ASN A 288 -10.59 -11.03 -5.89
N ALA A 289 -10.39 -12.34 -6.08
CA ALA A 289 -9.91 -12.90 -7.35
C ALA A 289 -11.05 -13.31 -8.31
N THR A 290 -12.26 -12.78 -8.12
CA THR A 290 -13.38 -12.97 -9.06
C THR A 290 -13.02 -12.40 -10.42
N GLU A 291 -13.21 -13.17 -11.50
CA GLU A 291 -12.95 -12.71 -12.86
C GLU A 291 -13.72 -11.42 -13.17
N LEU A 292 -13.01 -10.40 -13.66
CA LEU A 292 -13.57 -9.12 -14.05
C LEU A 292 -13.96 -9.15 -15.54
N PRO A 293 -15.11 -8.57 -15.93
CA PRO A 293 -15.47 -8.49 -17.34
C PRO A 293 -14.57 -7.50 -18.09
N GLU A 294 -14.20 -7.80 -19.33
CA GLU A 294 -13.41 -6.88 -20.16
C GLU A 294 -14.32 -5.80 -20.76
N VAL A 295 -14.56 -4.72 -20.00
CA VAL A 295 -15.39 -3.59 -20.45
C VAL A 295 -14.58 -2.29 -20.48
N ASP A 296 -14.18 -1.92 -21.69
CA ASP A 296 -13.54 -0.64 -22.01
C ASP A 296 -14.62 0.44 -22.14
N THR A 297 -14.80 1.20 -21.05
CA THR A 297 -15.91 2.15 -20.90
C THR A 297 -15.67 3.44 -21.69
N ASP A 298 -14.41 3.88 -21.78
CA ASP A 298 -14.04 5.15 -22.42
C ASP A 298 -13.58 4.98 -23.88
N ARG A 299 -13.42 3.73 -24.34
CA ARG A 299 -13.09 3.30 -25.70
C ARG A 299 -11.66 3.66 -26.10
N ASP A 300 -10.73 3.64 -25.16
CA ASP A 300 -9.31 3.86 -25.42
C ASP A 300 -8.59 2.61 -25.98
N GLY A 301 -9.27 1.46 -25.97
CA GLY A 301 -8.79 0.17 -26.46
C GLY A 301 -8.30 -0.78 -25.36
N VAL A 302 -8.34 -0.38 -24.08
CA VAL A 302 -7.89 -1.17 -22.94
C VAL A 302 -8.90 -1.08 -21.80
N ALA A 303 -9.50 -2.21 -21.41
CA ALA A 303 -10.34 -2.25 -20.22
C ALA A 303 -9.46 -2.23 -18.96
N PHE A 304 -9.58 -1.20 -18.14
CA PHE A 304 -8.87 -1.13 -16.86
C PHE A 304 -9.68 -1.67 -15.68
N THR A 305 -8.98 -2.07 -14.62
CA THR A 305 -9.60 -2.63 -13.41
C THR A 305 -10.51 -1.59 -12.75
N TYR A 306 -10.07 -0.33 -12.67
CA TYR A 306 -10.90 0.73 -12.11
C TYR A 306 -12.21 0.88 -12.89
N GLU A 307 -12.16 1.02 -14.22
CA GLU A 307 -13.33 1.20 -15.09
C GLU A 307 -14.37 0.10 -14.93
N THR A 308 -13.91 -1.14 -14.97
CA THR A 308 -14.77 -2.32 -14.94
C THR A 308 -15.52 -2.46 -13.62
N VAL A 309 -14.84 -2.12 -12.53
CA VAL A 309 -15.43 -2.15 -11.19
C VAL A 309 -16.55 -1.10 -11.04
N LEU A 310 -16.54 -0.03 -11.85
CA LEU A 310 -17.58 1.00 -11.87
C LEU A 310 -18.88 0.54 -12.55
N GLU A 311 -18.78 -0.23 -13.64
CA GLU A 311 -19.96 -0.63 -14.42
C GLU A 311 -20.76 -1.76 -13.76
N SER A 312 -20.10 -2.66 -13.01
CA SER A 312 -20.78 -3.78 -12.32
C SER A 312 -21.85 -3.35 -11.29
N LYS A 313 -21.86 -2.07 -10.88
CA LYS A 313 -22.87 -1.47 -9.99
C LYS A 313 -23.79 -0.42 -10.65
N GLY A 314 -23.77 -0.28 -11.97
CA GLY A 314 -24.77 0.50 -12.72
C GLY A 314 -24.63 2.03 -12.66
N ALA A 315 -23.44 2.56 -12.34
CA ALA A 315 -23.17 4.00 -12.36
C ALA A 315 -22.14 4.35 -13.45
N GLN A 316 -22.62 4.66 -14.65
CA GLN A 316 -21.80 5.42 -15.60
C GLN A 316 -21.67 6.86 -15.08
N ILE A 317 -20.46 7.25 -14.70
CA ILE A 317 -20.12 8.64 -14.34
C ILE A 317 -18.86 9.00 -15.13
N PRO A 318 -18.82 10.17 -15.79
CA PRO A 318 -17.69 10.54 -16.64
C PRO A 318 -16.44 10.71 -15.78
N LEU A 319 -15.32 10.15 -16.22
CA LEU A 319 -13.97 10.44 -15.72
C LEU A 319 -13.68 11.95 -15.83
N PRO A 320 -13.69 12.74 -14.73
CA PRO A 320 -13.06 14.04 -14.76
C PRO A 320 -11.60 13.77 -14.44
N GLY A 321 -10.75 13.74 -15.48
CA GLY A 321 -9.32 13.62 -15.32
C GLY A 321 -8.80 14.49 -14.18
N TYR A 322 -8.27 13.83 -13.15
CA TYR A 322 -7.73 14.41 -11.91
C TYR A 322 -6.50 15.33 -12.14
N TYR A 323 -6.18 15.64 -13.41
CA TYR A 323 -4.99 16.38 -13.84
C TYR A 323 -5.24 17.82 -14.32
N ARG A 324 -6.47 18.34 -14.33
CA ARG A 324 -6.74 19.72 -14.80
C ARG A 324 -6.78 20.80 -13.71
N SER A 325 -6.83 20.44 -12.42
CA SER A 325 -6.97 21.45 -11.35
C SER A 325 -5.67 22.25 -11.13
N SER A 326 -4.50 21.61 -11.19
CA SER A 326 -3.22 22.25 -10.83
C SER A 326 -2.77 23.34 -11.81
N CYS A 327 -3.11 23.24 -13.10
CA CYS A 327 -2.78 24.27 -14.10
C CYS A 327 -3.74 25.47 -14.05
N LEU A 328 -4.99 25.28 -13.63
CA LEU A 328 -5.98 26.35 -13.50
C LEU A 328 -5.68 27.25 -12.30
N TRP A 329 -5.19 26.70 -11.20
CA TRP A 329 -4.76 27.47 -10.03
C TRP A 329 -3.49 28.31 -10.28
N LEU A 330 -2.53 27.79 -11.05
CA LEU A 330 -1.34 28.57 -11.44
C LEU A 330 -1.68 29.71 -12.41
N ALA A 331 -2.63 29.52 -13.32
CA ALA A 331 -3.09 30.57 -14.21
C ALA A 331 -3.87 31.68 -13.46
N LEU A 332 -4.71 31.31 -12.48
CA LEU A 332 -5.46 32.26 -11.65
C LEU A 332 -4.55 33.08 -10.72
N CYS A 333 -3.55 32.45 -10.09
CA CYS A 333 -2.57 33.17 -9.28
C CYS A 333 -1.73 34.16 -10.11
N SER A 334 -1.40 33.79 -11.36
CA SER A 334 -0.67 34.68 -12.27
C SER A 334 -1.48 35.90 -12.69
N ALA A 335 -2.80 35.75 -12.89
CA ALA A 335 -3.69 36.85 -13.26
C ALA A 335 -3.90 37.85 -12.12
N VAL A 336 -3.95 37.39 -10.86
CA VAL A 336 -4.11 38.26 -9.69
C VAL A 336 -2.85 39.10 -9.41
N VAL A 337 -1.66 38.55 -9.66
CA VAL A 337 -0.39 39.30 -9.51
C VAL A 337 -0.26 40.40 -10.57
N ILE A 338 -0.77 40.19 -11.79
CA ILE A 338 -0.75 41.21 -12.85
C ILE A 338 -1.71 42.37 -12.55
N PHE A 339 -2.84 42.12 -11.89
CA PHE A 339 -3.81 43.16 -11.52
C PHE A 339 -3.43 43.99 -10.28
N LEU A 340 -2.49 43.52 -9.46
CA LEU A 340 -2.01 44.26 -8.27
C LEU A 340 -0.74 45.09 -8.52
N ILE A 341 -0.18 45.03 -9.74
CA ILE A 341 1.05 45.76 -10.14
C ILE A 341 0.71 46.94 -11.09
N VAL A 342 -0.57 47.18 -11.40
CA VAL A 342 -1.03 48.36 -12.17
C VAL A 342 -1.78 49.33 -11.25
#